data_AF-A0A1V2BLE0-F1
#
_entry.id   AF-A0A1V2BLE0-F1
#
_cell.length_a   1.000
_cell.length_b   1.000
_cell.length_c   1.000
_cell.angle_alpha   90.00
_cell.angle_beta   90.00
_cell.angle_gamma   90.00
#
_symmetry.space_group_name_H-M   'P 1'
#
loop_
_entity.id
_entity.type
_entity.pdbx_description
1 polymer ?
#
loop_
_entity_poly.entity_id
_entity_poly.type
_entity_poly.pdbx_seq_one_letter_code
_entity_poly.pdbx_strand_id
1 'polypeptide(L)' 'MPTITAGSMKEAKELINCGKYKEIVLNFDIDADDFFTLATSQHATKITISDKNTHSPVKLEK' A
#
# COMPACT_ATOMS: atom_id res chain seq x y z
N MET A 1 -10.59 10.83 -10.01
CA MET A 1 -9.13 10.95 -9.76
C MET A 1 -8.50 9.57 -9.92
N PRO A 2 -7.28 9.49 -10.47
CA PRO A 2 -6.63 8.24 -10.83
C PRO A 2 -6.14 7.44 -9.61
N THR A 3 -6.06 6.13 -9.79
CA THR A 3 -5.41 5.17 -8.89
C THR A 3 -4.06 4.77 -9.48
N ILE A 4 -3.05 4.58 -8.63
CA ILE A 4 -1.71 4.12 -9.05
C ILE A 4 -1.22 2.99 -8.15
N THR A 5 -0.35 2.14 -8.69
CA THR A 5 0.31 1.07 -7.92
C THR A 5 1.76 1.46 -7.66
N ALA A 6 2.19 1.35 -6.41
CA ALA A 6 3.58 1.51 -5.99
C ALA A 6 4.21 0.13 -5.79
N GLY A 7 5.42 -0.06 -6.33
CA GLY A 7 6.23 -1.27 -6.15
C GLY A 7 7.20 -1.19 -4.98
N SER A 8 7.31 -0.04 -4.31
CA SER A 8 8.19 0.13 -3.14
C SER A 8 7.72 1.24 -2.18
N MET A 9 8.24 1.22 -0.95
CA MET A 9 7.99 2.26 0.05
C MET A 9 8.44 3.65 -0.42
N LYS A 10 9.58 3.72 -1.11
CA LYS A 10 10.10 4.97 -1.66
C LYS A 10 9.13 5.56 -2.69
N GLU A 11 8.72 4.73 -3.65
CA GLU A 11 7.79 5.14 -4.69
C GLU A 11 6.43 5.55 -4.10
N ALA A 12 5.91 4.81 -3.12
CA ALA A 12 4.68 5.16 -2.43
C ALA A 12 4.74 6.57 -1.81
N LYS A 13 5.84 6.92 -1.12
CA LYS A 13 6.06 8.25 -0.55
C LYS A 13 6.11 9.36 -1.61
N GLU A 14 6.76 9.10 -2.75
CA GLU A 14 6.82 10.04 -3.86
C GLU A 14 5.44 10.28 -4.50
N LEU A 15 4.66 9.21 -4.71
CA LEU A 15 3.31 9.26 -5.25
C LEU A 15 2.34 9.98 -4.31
N ILE A 16 2.48 9.74 -3.01
CA ILE A 16 1.76 10.42 -1.94
C ILE A 16 2.01 11.93 -1.98
N ASN A 17 3.28 12.34 -1.99
CA ASN A 17 3.65 13.75 -2.00
C ASN A 17 3.26 14.46 -3.31
N CYS A 18 3.10 13.70 -4.40
CA CYS A 18 2.67 14.24 -5.69
C CYS A 18 1.21 14.76 -5.65
N GLY A 19 0.36 14.24 -4.76
CA GLY A 19 -1.03 14.69 -4.57
C GLY A 19 -1.96 14.52 -5.79
N LYS A 20 -1.52 13.79 -6.82
CA LYS A 20 -2.26 13.59 -8.08
C LYS A 20 -3.25 12.42 -8.01
N TYR A 21 -3.05 11.51 -7.06
CA TYR A 21 -3.76 10.24 -6.99
C TYR A 21 -4.69 10.24 -5.79
N LYS A 22 -5.89 9.70 -5.97
CA LYS A 22 -6.85 9.52 -4.87
C LYS A 22 -6.58 8.24 -4.10
N GLU A 23 -5.98 7.25 -4.77
CA GLU A 23 -5.68 5.96 -4.18
C GLU A 23 -4.31 5.48 -4.65
N ILE A 24 -3.51 5.01 -3.69
CA ILE A 24 -2.20 4.42 -3.93
C ILE A 24 -2.24 2.99 -3.41
N VAL A 25 -2.01 2.06 -4.33
CA VAL A 25 -2.05 0.63 -4.09
C VAL A 25 -0.62 0.15 -3.88
N LEU A 26 -0.33 -0.41 -2.70
CA LEU A 26 0.97 -0.97 -2.37
C LEU A 26 1.04 -2.41 -2.87
N ASN A 27 1.98 -2.70 -3.76
CA ASN A 27 2.21 -4.03 -4.31
C ASN A 27 3.58 -4.58 -3.87
N PHE A 28 3.86 -4.45 -2.57
CA PHE A 28 5.07 -4.93 -1.92
C PHE A 28 4.74 -5.26 -0.46
N ASP A 29 5.54 -6.13 0.15
CA ASP A 29 5.41 -6.43 1.58
C ASP A 29 5.75 -5.19 2.41
N ILE A 30 4.87 -4.85 3.34
CA ILE A 30 5.00 -3.71 4.23
C ILE A 30 4.56 -4.08 5.63
N ASP A 31 5.33 -3.63 6.62
CA ASP A 31 4.98 -3.82 8.02
C ASP A 31 3.78 -2.95 8.41
N ALA A 32 3.03 -3.40 9.42
CA ALA A 32 1.82 -2.69 9.86
C ALA A 32 2.13 -1.25 10.30
N ASP A 33 3.21 -1.05 11.05
CA ASP A 33 3.61 0.27 11.55
C ASP A 33 3.94 1.25 10.41
N ASP A 34 4.62 0.77 9.37
CA ASP A 34 4.95 1.54 8.18
C ASP A 34 3.69 1.85 7.35
N PHE A 35 2.76 0.89 7.24
CA PHE A 35 1.47 1.12 6.60
C PHE A 35 0.64 2.17 7.33
N PHE A 36 0.52 2.09 8.65
CA PHE A 36 -0.22 3.08 9.43
C PHE A 36 0.44 4.46 9.34
N THR A 37 1.77 4.53 9.38
CA THR A 37 2.50 5.79 9.17
C THR A 37 2.19 6.40 7.80
N LEU A 38 2.19 5.60 6.73
CA LEU A 38 1.79 6.07 5.40
C LEU A 38 0.34 6.52 5.34
N ALA A 39 -0.59 5.72 5.85
CA ALA A 39 -2.02 5.98 5.77
C ALA A 39 -2.43 7.21 6.60
N THR A 40 -1.77 7.45 7.73
CA THR A 40 -2.03 8.62 8.60
C THR A 40 -1.35 9.89 8.12
N SER A 41 -0.28 9.77 7.31
CA SER A 41 0.40 10.93 6.72
C SER A 41 -0.46 11.69 5.68
N GLN A 42 -1.62 11.14 5.28
CA GLN A 42 -2.44 11.64 4.20
C GLN A 42 -3.91 11.79 4.62
N HIS A 43 -4.43 13.02 4.57
CA HIS A 43 -5.85 13.28 4.84
C HIS A 43 -6.78 13.02 3.64
N ALA A 44 -6.25 13.01 2.40
CA ALA A 44 -7.06 12.97 1.18
C ALA A 44 -6.78 11.77 0.25
N THR A 45 -5.68 11.05 0.48
CA THR A 45 -5.24 9.93 -0.37
C THR A 45 -5.44 8.61 0.36
N LYS A 46 -6.21 7.71 -0.24
CA LYS A 46 -6.45 6.37 0.29
C LYS A 46 -5.23 5.48 0.01
N ILE A 47 -4.74 4.78 1.03
CA ILE A 47 -3.70 3.76 0.87
C ILE A 47 -4.35 2.38 0.92
N THR A 48 -4.00 1.48 0.03
CA THR A 48 -4.57 0.12 -0.05
C THR A 48 -3.46 -0.88 -0.34
N ILE A 49 -3.51 -2.08 0.21
CA ILE A 49 -2.54 -3.13 -0.09
C ILE A 49 -3.15 -4.05 -1.16
N SER A 50 -2.39 -4.33 -2.21
CA SER A 50 -2.71 -5.42 -3.14
C SER A 50 -2.26 -6.73 -2.53
N ASP A 51 -3.22 -7.55 -2.12
CA ASP A 51 -3.00 -8.96 -1.88
C ASP A 51 -2.79 -9.66 -3.23
N LYS A 52 -1.59 -9.48 -3.80
CA LYS A 52 -1.11 -10.28 -4.94
C LYS A 52 -0.15 -11.38 -4.51
N ASN A 53 0.23 -11.41 -3.23
CA ASN A 53 0.89 -12.57 -2.69
C ASN A 53 -0.17 -13.65 -2.51
N THR A 54 -0.35 -14.49 -3.53
CA THR A 54 -1.02 -15.78 -3.40
C THR A 54 -0.17 -16.66 -2.48
N HIS A 55 -0.04 -16.29 -1.21
CA HIS A 55 0.42 -17.23 -0.22
C HIS A 55 -0.74 -18.21 -0.09
N SER A 56 -0.60 -19.33 -0.79
CA SER A 56 -1.49 -20.48 -0.64
C SER A 56 -1.84 -20.58 0.84
N PRO A 57 -3.13 -20.61 1.23
CA PRO A 57 -3.49 -20.66 2.64
C PRO A 57 -2.72 -21.84 3.22
N VAL A 58 -1.78 -21.56 4.11
CA VAL A 58 -0.99 -22.61 4.75
C VAL A 58 -2.02 -23.46 5.47
N LYS A 59 -2.23 -24.67 4.98
CA LYS A 59 -3.07 -25.65 5.68
C LYS A 59 -2.45 -25.80 7.05
N LEU A 60 -3.12 -25.24 8.05
CA LEU A 60 -2.83 -25.50 9.45
C LEU A 60 -3.18 -26.97 9.67
N GLU A 61 -2.21 -27.86 9.53
CA GLU A 61 -2.35 -29.23 9.98
C GLU A 61 -2.31 -29.23 11.52
N LYS A 62 -3.32 -29.89 12.09
CA LYS A 62 -3.74 -29.87 13.49
C LYS A 62 -2.88 -30.78 14.35
#